data_AF-A0A403T6K3-F1
#
_entry.id   AF-A0A403T6K3-F1
#
_cell.length_a   1.000
_cell.length_b   1.000
_cell.length_c   1.000
_cell.angle_alpha   90.00
_cell.angle_beta   90.00
_cell.angle_gamma   90.00
#
_symmetry.space_group_name_H-M   'P 1'
#
loop_
_entity.id
_entity.type
_entity.pdbx_description
1 polymer ?
#
loop_
_entity_poly.entity_id
_entity_poly.type
_entity_poly.pdbx_seq_one_letter_code
_entity_poly.pdbx_strand_id
1 'polypeptide(L)'
;MNTATDAFCWLCLLESELLSIRAFQNAGLYPPYDEADEEPDFECSVYNSGMACGEFLDGLEAGTIAPLTAAGKDLLDTLNRMGQALCAPVWEQAVKQGLHDSRADRAIYEAGADGWIYN
;
A
#
# COMPACT_ATOMS: atom_id res chain seq x y z
N MET A 1 -13.71 2.76 -5.20
CA MET A 1 -13.98 1.31 -5.32
C MET A 1 -15.33 1.06 -4.70
N ASN A 2 -16.37 0.98 -5.54
CA ASN A 2 -17.75 1.19 -5.07
C ASN A 2 -18.47 -0.11 -4.76
N THR A 3 -17.88 -1.26 -5.12
CA THR A 3 -18.41 -2.58 -4.80
C THR A 3 -17.39 -3.40 -4.01
N ALA A 4 -17.88 -4.38 -3.24
CA ALA A 4 -17.02 -5.33 -2.56
C ALA A 4 -16.17 -6.14 -3.57
N THR A 5 -16.66 -6.33 -4.80
CA THR A 5 -15.91 -6.95 -5.89
C THR A 5 -14.73 -6.07 -6.32
N ASP A 6 -14.93 -4.76 -6.48
CA ASP A 6 -13.83 -3.84 -6.84
C ASP A 6 -12.74 -3.85 -5.77
N ALA A 7 -13.14 -3.79 -4.50
CA ALA A 7 -12.22 -3.85 -3.36
C ALA A 7 -11.45 -5.19 -3.34
N PHE A 8 -12.13 -6.30 -3.62
CA PHE A 8 -11.49 -7.61 -3.70
C PHE A 8 -10.51 -7.71 -4.88
N CYS A 9 -10.89 -7.21 -6.06
CA CYS A 9 -10.01 -7.15 -7.22
C CYS A 9 -8.74 -6.34 -6.92
N TRP A 10 -8.86 -5.22 -6.21
CA TRP A 10 -7.71 -4.43 -5.78
C TRP A 10 -6.78 -5.23 -4.85
N LEU A 11 -7.33 -5.98 -3.90
CA LEU A 11 -6.53 -6.86 -3.03
C LEU A 11 -5.80 -7.95 -3.84
N CYS A 12 -6.41 -8.50 -4.89
CA CYS A 12 -5.73 -9.45 -5.80
C CYS A 12 -4.58 -8.81 -6.58
N LEU A 13 -4.69 -7.53 -6.92
CA LEU A 13 -3.59 -6.80 -7.58
C LEU A 13 -2.42 -6.61 -6.61
N LEU A 14 -2.71 -6.18 -5.38
CA LEU A 14 -1.69 -6.07 -4.33
C LEU A 14 -1.04 -7.44 -4.02
N GLU A 15 -1.83 -8.53 -4.01
CA GLU A 15 -1.30 -9.90 -3.89
C GLU A 15 -0.29 -10.21 -5.00
N SER A 16 -0.64 -9.88 -6.24
CA SER A 16 0.21 -10.13 -7.40
C SER A 16 1.52 -9.36 -7.32
N GLU A 17 1.50 -8.12 -6.84
CA GLU A 17 2.71 -7.33 -6.58
C GLU A 17 3.61 -7.98 -5.53
N LEU A 18 3.07 -8.30 -4.35
CA LEU A 18 3.84 -8.92 -3.26
C LEU A 18 4.42 -10.28 -3.66
N LEU A 19 3.67 -11.08 -4.42
CA LEU A 19 4.16 -12.34 -4.99
C LEU A 19 5.31 -12.12 -5.98
N SER A 20 5.22 -11.07 -6.79
CA SER A 20 6.25 -10.71 -7.76
C SER A 20 7.53 -10.26 -7.06
N ILE A 21 7.42 -9.38 -6.06
CA ILE A 21 8.54 -8.94 -5.22
C ILE A 21 9.24 -10.15 -4.60
N ARG A 22 8.48 -11.07 -4.00
CA ARG A 22 9.03 -12.29 -3.41
C ARG A 22 9.75 -13.15 -4.45
N ALA A 23 9.19 -13.30 -5.65
CA ALA A 23 9.81 -14.08 -6.71
C ALA A 23 11.13 -13.46 -7.17
N PHE A 24 11.20 -12.14 -7.32
CA PHE A 24 12.41 -11.41 -7.68
C PHE A 24 13.49 -11.53 -6.60
N GLN A 25 13.11 -11.42 -5.33
CA GLN A 25 13.99 -11.63 -4.19
C GLN A 25 14.57 -13.05 -4.19
N ASN A 26 13.72 -14.06 -4.34
CA ASN A 26 14.15 -15.47 -4.37
C ASN A 26 15.07 -15.79 -5.56
N ALA A 27 14.88 -15.11 -6.69
CA ALA A 27 15.71 -15.26 -7.88
C ALA A 27 17.03 -14.45 -7.80
N GLY A 28 17.24 -13.65 -6.75
CA GLY A 28 18.41 -12.77 -6.62
C GLY A 28 18.46 -11.69 -7.69
N LEU A 29 17.28 -11.22 -8.16
CA LEU A 29 17.17 -10.23 -9.24
C LEU A 29 17.19 -8.78 -8.73
N TYR A 30 17.10 -8.56 -7.43
CA TYR A 30 17.34 -7.24 -6.87
C TYR A 30 18.84 -6.94 -6.85
N PRO A 31 19.27 -5.75 -7.30
CA PRO A 31 20.66 -5.37 -7.24
C PRO A 31 21.16 -5.38 -5.80
N PRO A 32 22.45 -5.67 -5.57
CA PRO A 32 23.05 -5.49 -4.26
C PRO A 32 22.99 -4.02 -3.87
N TYR A 33 22.94 -3.76 -2.56
CA TYR A 33 22.98 -2.41 -2.01
C TYR A 33 24.21 -1.66 -2.53
N ASP A 34 23.99 -0.56 -3.24
CA ASP A 34 25.01 0.42 -3.57
C ASP A 34 24.88 1.60 -2.59
N GLU A 35 25.97 1.93 -1.88
CA GLU A 35 25.98 3.07 -0.96
C GLU A 35 25.78 4.42 -1.67
N ALA A 36 25.92 4.45 -3.01
CA ALA A 36 25.61 5.61 -3.84
C ALA A 36 24.12 5.75 -4.19
N ASP A 37 23.32 4.69 -4.05
CA ASP A 37 21.88 4.72 -4.29
C ASP A 37 21.15 5.20 -3.03
N GLU A 38 20.24 6.18 -3.20
CA GLU A 38 19.48 6.75 -2.07
C GLU A 38 18.60 5.71 -1.38
N GLU A 39 18.03 4.75 -2.14
CA GLU A 39 17.20 3.67 -1.60
C GLU A 39 17.31 2.37 -2.43
N PRO A 40 17.45 1.19 -1.80
CA PRO A 40 17.54 -0.08 -2.52
C PRO A 40 16.20 -0.53 -3.11
N ASP A 41 16.24 -1.00 -4.36
CA ASP A 41 15.07 -1.37 -5.19
C ASP A 41 14.09 -2.35 -4.50
N PHE A 42 14.62 -3.28 -3.69
CA PHE A 42 13.80 -4.25 -2.97
C PHE A 42 12.93 -3.55 -1.92
N GLU A 43 13.55 -2.76 -1.05
CA GLU A 43 12.90 -1.97 -0.02
C GLU A 43 11.93 -0.97 -0.64
N CYS A 44 12.30 -0.29 -1.74
CA CYS A 44 11.36 0.60 -2.46
C CYS A 44 10.12 -0.15 -2.96
N SER A 45 10.29 -1.37 -3.48
CA SER A 45 9.16 -2.19 -3.95
C SER A 45 8.22 -2.55 -2.79
N VAL A 46 8.78 -2.99 -1.66
CA VAL A 46 7.99 -3.29 -0.45
C VAL A 46 7.32 -2.03 0.09
N TYR A 47 8.02 -0.90 0.09
CA TYR A 47 7.52 0.39 0.55
C TYR A 47 6.30 0.83 -0.27
N ASN A 48 6.40 0.80 -1.60
CA ASN A 48 5.31 1.25 -2.47
C ASN A 48 4.04 0.39 -2.30
N SER A 49 4.17 -0.94 -2.22
CA SER A 49 3.02 -1.81 -1.94
C SER A 49 2.46 -1.58 -0.52
N GLY A 50 3.31 -1.26 0.45
CA GLY A 50 2.89 -0.89 1.80
C GLY A 50 2.12 0.43 1.86
N MET A 51 2.58 1.46 1.14
CA MET A 51 1.89 2.75 0.99
C MET A 51 0.48 2.55 0.43
N ALA A 52 0.37 1.83 -0.68
CA ALA A 52 -0.90 1.52 -1.33
C ALA A 52 -1.87 0.77 -0.37
N CYS A 53 -1.34 -0.17 0.43
CA CYS A 53 -2.12 -0.86 1.46
C CYS A 53 -2.61 0.10 2.55
N GLY A 54 -1.77 1.03 3.00
CA GLY A 54 -2.13 2.08 3.96
C GLY A 54 -3.28 2.97 3.47
N GLU A 55 -3.19 3.46 2.23
CA GLU A 55 -4.24 4.25 1.58
C GLU A 55 -5.56 3.47 1.46
N PHE A 56 -5.47 2.18 1.10
CA PHE A 56 -6.64 1.30 1.05
C PHE A 56 -7.31 1.13 2.41
N LEU A 57 -6.54 1.02 3.50
CA LEU A 57 -7.09 0.93 4.86
C LEU A 57 -7.81 2.20 5.26
N ASP A 58 -7.27 3.38 4.93
CA ASP A 58 -7.95 4.65 5.19
C ASP A 58 -9.27 4.73 4.42
N GLY A 59 -9.28 4.33 3.15
CA GLY A 59 -10.52 4.34 2.37
C GLY A 59 -11.60 3.39 2.90
N LEU A 60 -11.21 2.26 3.52
CA LEU A 60 -12.14 1.40 4.25
C LEU A 60 -12.69 2.07 5.51
N GLU A 61 -11.83 2.73 6.28
CA GLU A 61 -12.22 3.43 7.51
C GLU A 61 -13.15 4.62 7.22
N ALA A 62 -12.86 5.38 6.17
CA ALA A 62 -13.65 6.53 5.74
C ALA A 62 -14.91 6.16 4.95
N GLY A 63 -15.08 4.90 4.56
CA GLY A 63 -16.22 4.43 3.78
C GLY A 63 -16.20 4.85 2.31
N THR A 64 -15.06 5.31 1.79
CA THR A 64 -14.85 5.60 0.35
C THR A 64 -14.58 4.31 -0.44
N ILE A 65 -14.22 3.23 0.26
CA ILE A 65 -14.10 1.87 -0.26
C ILE A 65 -15.22 1.04 0.33
N ALA A 66 -15.90 0.26 -0.51
CA ALA A 66 -16.95 -0.64 -0.07
C ALA A 66 -16.44 -1.63 1.00
N PRO A 67 -17.25 -1.98 2.02
CA PRO A 67 -16.86 -2.94 3.04
C PRO A 67 -16.45 -4.29 2.45
N LEU A 68 -15.38 -4.87 3.01
CA LEU A 68 -14.88 -6.17 2.58
C LEU A 68 -15.83 -7.31 2.96
N THR A 69 -15.92 -8.30 2.08
CA THR A 69 -16.47 -9.62 2.39
C THR A 69 -15.55 -10.37 3.37
N ALA A 70 -15.99 -11.52 3.90
CA ALA A 70 -15.13 -12.37 4.72
C ALA A 70 -13.83 -12.77 3.98
N ALA A 71 -13.96 -13.23 2.73
CA ALA A 71 -12.81 -13.57 1.90
C ALA A 71 -11.86 -12.37 1.66
N GLY A 72 -12.41 -11.16 1.51
CA GLY A 72 -11.60 -9.95 1.38
C GLY A 72 -10.79 -9.64 2.65
N LYS A 73 -11.38 -9.84 3.83
CA LYS A 73 -10.66 -9.67 5.11
C LYS A 73 -9.55 -10.71 5.28
N ASP A 74 -9.84 -11.97 4.97
CA ASP A 74 -8.85 -13.05 5.04
C ASP A 74 -7.68 -12.82 4.07
N LEU A 75 -7.97 -12.28 2.88
CA LEU A 75 -6.95 -11.89 1.92
C LEU A 75 -6.11 -10.71 2.45
N LEU A 76 -6.74 -9.64 2.92
CA LEU A 76 -6.04 -8.48 3.51
C LEU A 76 -5.09 -8.91 4.65
N ASP A 77 -5.54 -9.78 5.55
CA ASP A 77 -4.70 -10.33 6.62
C ASP A 77 -3.51 -11.13 6.06
N THR A 78 -3.72 -11.86 4.96
CA THR A 78 -2.66 -12.59 4.27
C THR A 78 -1.65 -11.65 3.63
N LEU A 79 -2.10 -10.59 2.97
CA LEU A 79 -1.24 -9.57 2.38
C LEU A 79 -0.38 -8.87 3.43
N ASN A 80 -0.97 -8.53 4.59
CA ASN A 80 -0.21 -7.95 5.69
C ASN A 80 0.90 -8.89 6.19
N ARG A 81 0.59 -10.19 6.36
CA ARG A 81 1.61 -11.20 6.72
C ARG A 81 2.69 -11.34 5.63
N MET A 82 2.33 -11.25 4.36
CA MET A 82 3.28 -11.34 3.25
C MET A 82 4.23 -10.15 3.22
N GLY A 83 3.71 -8.92 3.35
CA GLY A 83 4.52 -7.71 3.41
C GLY A 83 5.51 -7.73 4.59
N GLN A 84 5.04 -8.14 5.77
CA GLN A 84 5.90 -8.35 6.94
C GLN A 84 6.99 -9.40 6.71
N ALA A 85 6.66 -10.49 6.02
CA ALA A 85 7.63 -11.55 5.70
C ALA A 85 8.68 -11.11 4.67
N LEU A 86 8.36 -10.14 3.79
CA LEU A 86 9.31 -9.56 2.85
C LEU A 86 10.28 -8.62 3.56
N CYS A 87 9.77 -7.58 4.22
CA CYS A 87 10.56 -6.65 5.00
C CYS A 87 9.69 -5.91 6.03
N ALA A 88 9.59 -6.45 7.25
CA ALA A 88 8.71 -5.91 8.29
C ALA A 88 8.93 -4.42 8.61
N PRO A 89 10.17 -3.92 8.82
CA PRO A 89 10.35 -2.50 9.16
C PRO A 89 9.84 -1.56 8.06
N VAL A 90 10.14 -1.88 6.80
CA VAL A 90 9.72 -1.07 5.64
C VAL A 90 8.21 -1.16 5.45
N TRP A 91 7.65 -2.36 5.49
CA TRP A 91 6.20 -2.58 5.34
C TRP A 91 5.40 -1.83 6.41
N GLU A 92 5.76 -1.97 7.68
CA GLU A 92 5.04 -1.33 8.78
C GLU A 92 5.13 0.19 8.74
N GLN A 93 6.28 0.74 8.36
CA GLN A 93 6.45 2.17 8.15
C GLN A 93 5.57 2.64 6.99
N ALA A 94 5.64 1.97 5.84
CA ALA A 94 4.92 2.34 4.64
C ALA A 94 3.40 2.30 4.82
N VAL A 95 2.84 1.26 5.45
CA VAL A 95 1.41 1.17 5.73
C VAL A 95 0.95 2.32 6.62
N LYS A 96 1.73 2.67 7.65
CA LYS A 96 1.41 3.82 8.52
C LYS A 96 1.47 5.15 7.76
N GLN A 97 2.47 5.30 6.90
CA GLN A 97 2.66 6.51 6.10
C GLN A 97 1.54 6.68 5.07
N GLY A 98 1.20 5.64 4.30
CA GLY A 98 0.11 5.69 3.34
C GLY A 98 -1.25 5.99 3.98
N LEU A 99 -1.51 5.41 5.16
CA LEU A 99 -2.70 5.75 5.96
C LEU A 99 -2.70 7.23 6.38
N HIS A 100 -1.55 7.74 6.85
CA HIS A 100 -1.42 9.13 7.27
C HIS A 100 -1.60 10.11 6.10
N ASP A 101 -0.96 9.84 4.96
CA ASP A 101 -0.99 10.72 3.81
C ASP A 101 -2.38 10.77 3.17
N SER A 102 -3.05 9.61 3.06
CA SER A 102 -4.45 9.57 2.61
C SER A 102 -5.39 10.39 3.50
N ARG A 103 -5.18 10.36 4.83
CA ARG A 103 -5.92 11.19 5.78
C ARG A 103 -5.62 12.68 5.61
N ALA A 104 -4.36 13.03 5.39
CA ALA A 104 -3.93 14.41 5.17
C ALA A 104 -4.55 14.97 3.87
N ASP A 105 -4.49 14.22 2.78
CA ASP A 105 -5.07 14.59 1.49
C ASP A 105 -6.58 14.79 1.60
N ARG A 106 -7.28 13.88 2.27
CA ARG A 106 -8.72 14.06 2.54
C ARG A 106 -9.00 15.32 3.35
N ALA A 107 -8.22 15.59 4.40
CA ALA A 107 -8.41 16.77 5.23
C ALA A 107 -8.17 18.08 4.45
N ILE A 108 -7.18 18.10 3.54
CA ILE A 108 -6.91 19.23 2.65
C ILE A 108 -8.09 19.46 1.69
N TYR A 109 -8.58 18.38 1.08
CA TYR A 109 -9.76 18.41 0.19
C TYR A 109 -11.00 18.95 0.92
N GLU A 110 -11.30 18.42 2.12
CA GLU A 110 -12.45 18.83 2.93
C GLU A 110 -12.35 20.28 3.44
N ALA A 111 -11.14 20.78 3.66
CA ALA A 111 -10.91 22.18 4.04
C ALA A 111 -11.12 23.17 2.87
N GLY A 112 -11.37 22.68 1.64
CA GLY A 112 -11.45 23.51 0.44
C GLY A 112 -10.11 24.18 0.10
N ALA A 113 -9.00 23.64 0.62
CA ALA A 113 -7.66 24.17 0.44
C ALA A 113 -7.05 23.82 -0.94
N ASP A 114 -7.78 23.14 -1.81
CA ASP A 114 -7.37 22.92 -3.20
C ASP A 114 -7.45 24.21 -4.05
N GLY A 115 -8.06 25.29 -3.52
CA GLY A 115 -8.25 26.57 -4.21
C GLY A 115 -7.09 27.58 -4.14
N TRP A 116 -5.98 27.30 -3.44
CA TRP A 116 -4.91 28.29 -3.21
C TRP A 116 -3.93 28.50 -4.38
N ILE A 117 -4.06 27.78 -5.50
CA ILE A 117 -3.14 27.88 -6.66
C ILE A 117 -3.64 28.84 -7.75
N TYR A 118 -4.88 29.34 -7.68
CA TYR A 118 -5.39 30.31 -8.66
C TYR A 118 -6.23 31.42 -8.00
N ASN A 119 -5.56 32.45 -7.48
CA ASN A 119 -6.11 33.80 -7.30
C ASN A 119 -5.06 34.83 -7.73
#